data_AF-A0A1I7UH07-F1
#
_entry.id   AF-A0A1I7UH07-F1
#
_cell.length_a   1.000
_cell.length_b   1.000
_cell.length_c   1.000
_cell.angle_alpha   90.00
_cell.angle_beta   90.00
_cell.angle_gamma   90.00
#
_symmetry.space_group_name_H-M   'P 1'
#
loop_
_entity.id
_entity.type
_entity.pdbx_description
1 polymer ?
#
loop_
_entity_poly.entity_id
_entity_poly.type
_entity_poly.pdbx_seq_one_letter_code
_entity_poly.pdbx_strand_id
1 'polypeptide(L)'
;MTLSLLGGTGPATLFAHAWNITHGELGRREMTTGLHIVRDVFCSVCKKKLGWMYEMALVKSQEYKEGQVILENANMIKISNEIRDPIGEQYGSARLQRLQNYTFQSHSTGVTEYRSDATSPNVF
;
A
#
# COMPACT_ATOMS: atom_id res chain seq x y z
N MET A 1 6.32 -12.52 7.47
CA MET A 1 5.82 -13.74 6.80
C MET A 1 4.92 -13.28 5.65
N THR A 2 5.28 -13.53 4.39
CA THR A 2 4.52 -13.05 3.21
C THR A 2 3.52 -14.12 2.78
N LEU A 3 2.24 -13.78 2.67
CA LEU A 3 1.21 -14.69 2.19
C LEU A 3 1.11 -14.61 0.66
N SER A 4 1.22 -15.75 -0.02
CA SER A 4 0.98 -15.85 -1.47
C SER A 4 -0.50 -16.05 -1.75
N LEU A 5 -1.03 -15.25 -2.67
CA LEU A 5 -2.42 -15.24 -3.12
C LEU A 5 -2.48 -15.30 -4.66
N LEU A 6 -3.67 -15.51 -5.22
CA LEU A 6 -3.90 -15.43 -6.67
C LEU A 6 -4.43 -14.04 -7.03
N GLY A 7 -3.71 -13.36 -7.91
CA GLY A 7 -4.06 -12.09 -8.53
C GLY A 7 -4.78 -12.26 -9.88
N GLY A 8 -5.11 -11.15 -10.52
CA GLY A 8 -5.70 -11.13 -11.86
C GLY A 8 -4.71 -11.57 -12.94
N THR A 9 -3.41 -11.30 -12.74
CA THR A 9 -2.33 -11.71 -13.66
C THR A 9 -1.52 -12.91 -13.15
N GLY A 10 -2.06 -13.71 -12.22
CA GLY A 10 -1.38 -14.87 -11.65
C GLY A 10 -0.91 -14.63 -10.20
N PRO A 11 0.16 -15.30 -9.74
CA PRO A 11 0.57 -15.23 -8.34
C PRO A 11 0.86 -13.80 -7.85
N ALA A 12 0.44 -13.52 -6.63
CA ALA A 12 0.58 -12.23 -5.99
C ALA A 12 0.95 -12.40 -4.51
N THR A 13 1.56 -11.38 -3.93
CA THR A 13 2.06 -11.42 -2.56
C THR A 13 1.42 -10.32 -1.73
N LEU A 14 1.02 -10.65 -0.51
CA LEU A 14 0.42 -9.73 0.45
C LEU A 14 1.49 -9.11 1.35
N PHE A 15 1.49 -7.78 1.44
CA PHE A 15 2.44 -6.97 2.19
C PHE A 15 1.69 -6.07 3.18
N ALA A 16 2.26 -5.94 4.38
CA ALA A 16 1.76 -4.98 5.36
C ALA A 16 1.99 -3.53 4.92
N HIS A 17 3.08 -3.27 4.18
CA HIS A 17 3.46 -1.94 3.71
C HIS A 17 4.03 -2.00 2.29
N ALA A 18 3.71 -0.98 1.49
CA ALA A 18 4.27 -0.75 0.17
C ALA A 18 4.51 0.75 -0.03
N TRP A 19 5.64 1.12 -0.63
CA TRP A 19 6.04 2.52 -0.87
C TRP A 19 6.16 2.81 -2.35
N ASN A 20 6.24 4.10 -2.67
CA ASN A 20 6.36 4.61 -4.04
C ASN A 20 5.18 4.14 -4.92
N ILE A 21 4.01 4.15 -4.28
CA ILE A 21 2.73 3.81 -4.88
C ILE A 21 1.75 4.98 -4.78
N THR A 22 0.74 4.94 -5.64
CA THR A 22 -0.43 5.83 -5.64
C THR A 22 -1.69 4.98 -5.67
N HIS A 23 -2.77 5.48 -5.05
CA HIS A 23 -4.03 4.77 -4.94
C HIS A 23 -5.05 5.30 -5.95
N GLY A 24 -5.81 4.38 -6.55
CA GLY A 24 -6.97 4.71 -7.35
C GLY A 24 -8.22 4.98 -6.51
N GLU A 25 -9.36 5.01 -7.18
CA GLU A 25 -10.67 5.14 -6.54
C GLU A 25 -11.06 3.89 -5.76
N LEU A 26 -11.98 4.07 -4.80
CA LEU A 26 -12.59 2.94 -4.08
C LEU A 26 -13.46 2.15 -5.04
N GLY A 27 -13.25 0.83 -5.05
CA GLY A 27 -14.03 -0.11 -5.84
C GLY A 27 -14.50 -1.28 -5.00
N ARG A 28 -15.73 -1.71 -5.26
CA ARG A 28 -16.27 -2.98 -4.73
C ARG A 28 -15.78 -4.13 -5.61
N ARG A 29 -15.24 -5.19 -5.00
CA ARG A 29 -14.73 -6.37 -5.71
C ARG A 29 -15.17 -7.66 -5.03
N GLU A 30 -15.83 -8.54 -5.79
CA GLU A 30 -16.12 -9.92 -5.38
C GLU A 30 -14.88 -10.79 -5.59
N MET A 31 -14.56 -11.61 -4.60
CA MET A 31 -13.43 -12.54 -4.59
C MET A 31 -13.86 -13.87 -4.00
N THR A 32 -13.02 -14.91 -4.14
CA THR A 32 -13.31 -16.24 -3.57
C THR A 32 -13.55 -16.22 -2.06
N THR A 33 -12.94 -15.28 -1.33
CA THR A 33 -13.11 -15.13 0.12
C THR A 33 -14.23 -14.17 0.51
N GLY A 34 -15.07 -13.76 -0.44
CA GLY A 34 -16.19 -12.85 -0.24
C GLY A 34 -15.91 -11.44 -0.77
N LEU A 35 -16.81 -10.53 -0.40
CA LEU A 35 -16.80 -9.17 -0.89
C LEU A 35 -15.80 -8.27 -0.14
N HIS A 36 -15.09 -7.44 -0.91
CA HIS A 36 -14.14 -6.47 -0.38
C HIS A 36 -14.35 -5.09 -1.02
N ILE A 37 -14.02 -4.04 -0.27
CA ILE A 37 -13.77 -2.70 -0.80
C ILE A 37 -12.26 -2.53 -0.95
N VAL A 38 -11.81 -2.14 -2.13
CA VAL A 38 -10.39 -2.10 -2.49
C VAL A 38 -10.05 -0.81 -3.25
N ARG A 39 -8.78 -0.45 -3.29
CA ARG A 39 -8.22 0.54 -4.23
C ARG A 39 -7.17 -0.10 -5.09
N ASP A 40 -7.20 0.15 -6.39
CA ASP A 40 -6.07 -0.23 -7.25
C ASP A 40 -4.81 0.55 -6.84
N VAL A 41 -3.67 -0.11 -6.94
CA VAL A 41 -2.36 0.42 -6.55
C VAL A 41 -1.47 0.52 -7.79
N PHE A 42 -0.88 1.70 -7.99
CA PHE A 42 -0.06 2.04 -9.16
C PHE A 42 1.32 2.52 -8.73
N CYS A 43 2.36 2.26 -9.53
CA CYS A 43 3.67 2.86 -9.32
C CYS A 43 3.57 4.39 -9.39
N SER A 44 4.15 5.10 -8.42
CA SER A 44 4.13 6.57 -8.38
C SER A 44 4.85 7.20 -9.57
N VAL A 45 5.82 6.51 -10.16
CA VAL A 45 6.64 6.99 -11.28
C VAL A 45 6.03 6.61 -12.62
N CYS A 46 5.98 5.31 -12.95
CA CYS A 46 5.57 4.87 -14.29
C CYS A 46 4.06 4.67 -14.45
N LYS A 47 3.27 4.88 -13.37
CA LYS A 47 1.79 4.74 -13.35
C LYS A 47 1.26 3.35 -13.73
N LYS A 48 2.12 2.35 -13.89
CA LYS A 48 1.71 0.96 -14.12
C LYS A 48 0.98 0.42 -12.90
N LYS A 49 -0.13 -0.30 -13.12
CA LYS A 49 -0.84 -1.03 -12.06
C LYS A 49 0.05 -2.15 -11.51
N LEU A 50 0.20 -2.19 -10.20
CA LEU A 50 0.99 -3.18 -9.48
C LEU A 50 0.12 -4.19 -8.72
N GLY A 51 -1.09 -3.78 -8.32
CA GLY A 51 -2.02 -4.61 -7.57
C GLY A 51 -3.14 -3.80 -6.95
N TRP A 52 -3.51 -4.07 -5.70
CA TRP A 52 -4.54 -3.34 -4.95
C TRP A 52 -4.32 -3.36 -3.43
N MET A 53 -4.96 -2.45 -2.72
CA MET A 53 -5.04 -2.41 -1.25
C MET A 53 -6.46 -2.79 -0.82
N TYR A 54 -6.57 -3.54 0.28
CA TYR A 54 -7.85 -3.80 0.94
C TYR A 54 -8.18 -2.66 1.90
N GLU A 55 -9.31 -2.01 1.68
CA GLU A 55 -9.83 -0.96 2.57
C GLU A 55 -10.78 -1.54 3.61
N MET A 56 -11.61 -2.50 3.18
CA MET A 56 -12.56 -3.17 4.06
C MET A 56 -12.89 -4.57 3.54
N ALA A 57 -13.06 -5.52 4.44
CA ALA A 57 -13.57 -6.86 4.17
C ALA A 57 -14.96 -7.03 4.80
N LEU A 58 -15.94 -7.50 4.04
CA LEU A 58 -17.29 -7.70 4.58
C LEU A 58 -17.45 -9.03 5.33
N VAL A 59 -16.47 -9.93 5.19
CA VAL A 59 -16.43 -11.21 5.89
C VAL A 59 -15.41 -11.12 7.02
N LYS A 60 -15.85 -11.28 8.28
CA LYS A 60 -14.99 -11.11 9.47
C LYS A 60 -13.69 -11.92 9.45
N SER A 61 -13.72 -13.14 8.90
CA SER A 61 -12.51 -13.97 8.80
C SER A 61 -11.43 -13.42 7.85
N GLN A 62 -11.75 -12.35 7.11
CA GLN A 62 -10.86 -11.68 6.15
C GLN A 62 -10.38 -10.30 6.63
N GLU A 63 -10.78 -9.84 7.83
CA GLU A 63 -10.36 -8.55 8.41
C GLU A 63 -8.83 -8.40 8.48
N TYR A 64 -8.09 -9.51 8.60
CA TYR A 64 -6.62 -9.48 8.58
C TYR A 64 -6.02 -8.89 7.30
N LYS A 65 -6.78 -8.81 6.21
CA LYS A 65 -6.33 -8.22 4.94
C LYS A 65 -6.46 -6.70 4.92
N GLU A 66 -7.29 -6.10 5.76
CA GLU A 66 -7.55 -4.66 5.77
C GLU A 66 -6.25 -3.87 6.02
N GLY A 67 -6.05 -2.79 5.25
CA GLY A 67 -4.82 -2.01 5.21
C GLY A 67 -3.63 -2.69 4.52
N GLN A 68 -3.73 -3.98 4.16
CA GLN A 68 -2.66 -4.69 3.47
C GLN A 68 -2.74 -4.49 1.95
N VAL A 69 -1.57 -4.54 1.31
CA VAL A 69 -1.39 -4.34 -0.13
C VAL A 69 -1.00 -5.66 -0.77
N ILE A 70 -1.74 -6.06 -1.79
CA ILE A 70 -1.35 -7.17 -2.64
C ILE A 70 -0.69 -6.63 -3.90
N LEU A 71 0.49 -7.14 -4.22
CA LEU A 71 1.22 -6.81 -5.44
C LEU A 71 1.37 -8.08 -6.28
N GLU A 72 1.09 -7.96 -7.57
CA GLU A 72 1.18 -9.07 -8.51
C GLU A 72 2.65 -9.33 -8.88
N ASN A 73 3.08 -10.58 -8.75
CA ASN A 73 4.49 -10.94 -8.96
C ASN A 73 4.96 -10.66 -10.39
N ALA A 74 4.05 -10.72 -11.37
CA ALA A 74 4.32 -10.38 -12.76
C ALA A 74 4.69 -8.89 -12.97
N ASN A 75 4.37 -8.03 -12.01
CA ASN A 75 4.62 -6.59 -12.05
C ASN A 75 5.78 -6.16 -11.14
N MET A 76 6.51 -7.12 -10.54
CA MET A 76 7.59 -6.86 -9.60
C MET A 76 8.87 -7.62 -9.97
N ILE A 77 10.01 -7.03 -9.62
CA ILE A 77 11.31 -7.69 -9.68
C ILE A 77 11.83 -7.79 -8.25
N LYS A 78 12.19 -9.01 -7.82
CA LYS A 78 12.87 -9.21 -6.54
C LYS A 78 14.33 -8.85 -6.72
N ILE A 79 14.78 -7.90 -5.93
CA ILE A 79 16.20 -7.54 -5.84
C ILE A 79 16.88 -8.53 -4.89
N SER A 80 18.13 -8.92 -5.17
CA SER A 80 18.89 -9.79 -4.28
C SER A 80 19.15 -9.08 -2.94
N ASN A 81 19.35 -9.87 -1.88
CA ASN A 81 19.67 -9.36 -0.54
C ASN A 81 21.04 -8.65 -0.45
N GLU A 82 21.79 -8.61 -1.56
CA GLU A 82 23.13 -8.00 -1.63
C GLU A 82 23.08 -6.50 -1.91
N ILE A 83 21.94 -5.98 -2.39
CA ILE A 83 21.73 -4.54 -2.56
C ILE A 83 21.30 -3.96 -1.22
N ARG A 84 22.24 -3.29 -0.53
CA ARG A 84 21.94 -2.49 0.66
C ARG A 84 21.09 -1.29 0.24
N ASP A 85 20.05 -0.98 1.01
CA ASP A 85 19.23 0.22 0.80
C ASP A 85 20.16 1.45 0.70
N PRO A 86 20.18 2.18 -0.45
CA PRO A 86 21.03 3.35 -0.63
C PRO A 86 20.75 4.47 0.38
N ILE A 87 19.56 4.46 1.00
CA ILE A 87 19.12 5.44 2.00
C ILE A 87 19.53 4.99 3.43
N GLY A 88 20.02 3.76 3.59
CA GLY A 88 20.55 3.21 4.84
C GLY A 88 19.46 2.76 5.83
N GLU A 89 19.72 1.65 6.52
CA GLU A 89 18.83 1.04 7.54
C GLU A 89 18.36 2.03 8.64
N GLN A 90 19.12 3.10 8.84
CA GLN A 90 18.90 4.13 9.85
C GLN A 90 17.72 5.06 9.50
N TYR A 91 17.53 5.39 8.22
CA TYR A 91 16.43 6.24 7.76
C TYR A 91 15.11 5.47 7.59
N GLY A 92 15.19 4.15 7.33
CA GLY A 92 14.02 3.28 7.23
C GLY A 92 13.21 3.25 8.53
N SER A 93 13.86 3.14 9.69
CA SER A 93 13.19 3.08 11.00
C SER A 93 12.49 4.40 11.37
N ALA A 94 13.14 5.54 11.15
CA ALA A 94 12.55 6.86 11.41
C ALA A 94 11.38 7.19 10.47
N ARG A 95 11.46 6.79 9.19
CA ARG A 95 10.36 6.91 8.23
C ARG A 95 9.18 6.00 8.60
N LEU A 96 9.46 4.76 9.02
CA LEU A 96 8.43 3.84 9.51
C LEU A 96 7.69 4.42 10.73
N GLN A 97 8.41 4.98 11.71
CA GLN A 97 7.80 5.65 12.86
C GLN A 97 6.95 6.85 12.45
N ARG A 98 7.44 7.69 11.53
CA ARG A 98 6.67 8.86 11.04
C ARG A 98 5.42 8.45 10.26
N LEU A 99 5.45 7.34 9.51
CA LEU A 99 4.29 6.83 8.78
C LEU A 99 3.28 6.12 9.69
N GLN A 100 3.72 5.39 10.73
CA GLN A 100 2.83 4.85 11.74
C GLN A 100 2.01 5.95 12.44
N ASN A 101 2.59 7.14 12.60
CA ASN A 101 1.90 8.31 13.13
C ASN A 101 0.92 8.95 12.13
N TYR A 102 1.13 8.79 10.81
CA TYR A 102 0.21 9.28 9.78
C TYR A 102 -1.04 8.41 9.67
N THR A 103 -0.90 7.09 9.83
CA THR A 103 -2.03 6.16 9.80
C THR A 103 -2.98 6.33 10.99
N PHE A 104 -2.52 6.93 12.10
CA PHE A 104 -3.32 7.12 13.32
C PHE A 104 -4.18 8.41 13.32
N GLN A 105 -3.97 9.37 12.40
CA GLN A 105 -4.73 10.64 12.37
C GLN A 105 -5.96 10.62 11.45
N SER A 106 -6.67 9.49 11.34
CA SER A 106 -7.98 9.44 10.68
C SER A 106 -9.08 9.08 11.67
N HIS A 107 -9.36 10.00 12.60
CA HIS A 107 -10.72 10.35 13.08
C HIS A 107 -10.65 11.25 14.33
N SER A 108 -10.90 12.54 14.13
CA SER A 108 -11.77 13.40 14.94
C SER A 108 -11.43 14.87 14.68
N THR A 109 -12.11 15.45 13.69
CA THR A 109 -12.59 16.85 13.59
C THR A 109 -12.73 17.18 12.11
N GLY A 110 -13.98 17.31 11.66
CA GLY A 110 -14.26 17.81 10.32
C GLY A 110 -13.99 19.30 10.28
N VAL A 111 -13.02 19.72 9.45
CA VAL A 111 -13.02 20.90 8.57
C VAL A 111 -11.87 20.66 7.59
N THR A 112 -12.14 20.44 6.30
CA THR A 112 -11.09 20.44 5.27
C THR A 112 -10.89 21.87 4.78
N GLU A 113 -9.94 22.60 5.37
CA GLU A 113 -9.32 23.75 4.71
C GLU A 113 -8.09 23.25 3.93
N TYR A 114 -8.17 23.34 2.61
CA TYR A 114 -7.02 23.14 1.74
C TYR A 114 -6.16 24.40 1.78
N ARG A 115 -5.17 24.41 2.67
CA ARG A 115 -4.14 25.46 2.67
C ARG A 115 -2.95 24.97 1.85
N SER A 116 -2.83 25.51 0.65
CA SER A 116 -1.62 25.48 -0.16
C SER A 116 -0.58 26.39 0.48
N ASP A 117 0.43 25.82 1.13
CA ASP A 117 1.68 26.54 1.40
C ASP A 117 2.87 25.57 1.25
N ALA A 118 3.88 26.08 0.55
CA ALA A 118 4.91 25.36 -0.16
C ALA A 118 6.01 24.77 0.75
N THR A 119 6.89 24.02 0.09
CA THR A 119 8.26 23.61 0.50
C THR A 119 8.38 22.52 1.55
N SER A 120 8.46 21.27 1.08
CA SER A 120 9.42 20.32 1.65
C SER A 120 10.24 19.70 0.51
N PRO A 121 11.58 19.78 0.57
CA PRO A 121 12.45 19.45 -0.54
C PRO A 121 12.47 17.92 -0.73
N ASN A 122 12.28 17.49 -1.97
CA ASN A 122 12.67 16.20 -2.53
C ASN A 122 12.74 15.03 -1.55
N VAL A 123 11.66 14.26 -1.48
CA VAL A 123 11.71 12.89 -0.96
C VAL A 123 11.31 11.97 -2.10
N PHE A 124 12.33 11.42 -2.78
CA PHE A 124 12.20 10.31 -3.73
C PHE A 124 11.79 9.01 -3.02
#